data_AF-A0A944SK53-F1
#
_entry.id   AF-A0A944SK53-F1
#
_cell.length_a   1.000
_cell.length_b   1.000
_cell.length_c   1.000
_cell.angle_alpha   90.00
_cell.angle_beta   90.00
_cell.angle_gamma   90.00
#
_symmetry.space_group_name_H-M   'P 1'
#
loop_
_entity.id
_entity.type
_entity.pdbx_description
1 polymer ?
#
loop_
_entity_poly.entity_id
_entity_poly.type
_entity_poly.pdbx_seq_one_letter_code
_entity_poly.pdbx_strand_id
1 'polypeptide(L)'
;MLTDRQKIILSNVLEEYIHTAQPVGSKVMVEKYLPSLSSATIRNEMAALEELGYISQPHTSAGRVPTTQAYKYYVEQLSHAQTSNESLADKFKQIAKEGNERIRIKQLVKEVADQTGESVMVSFAEDDLYYTGISNLLSKPELVNPEFLEDISQFLNHLDGVSLNILQRRFQTVKVLVGEQGGLSVYCSMIVIPVMFESGLGMIALFGLTRMDYKKNRDIMTTLSHILDT
;
A
#
# COMPACT_ATOMS: atom_id res chain seq x y z
N MET A 1 -5.98 -24.07 -4.40
CA MET A 1 -6.43 -23.39 -3.17
C MET A 1 -5.36 -23.56 -2.12
N LEU A 2 -4.98 -22.49 -1.40
CA LEU A 2 -3.90 -22.55 -0.41
C LEU A 2 -4.32 -23.34 0.84
N THR A 3 -3.43 -24.19 1.36
CA THR A 3 -3.60 -24.83 2.67
C THR A 3 -3.44 -23.82 3.80
N ASP A 4 -3.99 -24.07 4.99
CA ASP A 4 -3.86 -23.12 6.11
C ASP A 4 -2.41 -22.84 6.49
N ARG A 5 -1.53 -23.85 6.36
CA ARG A 5 -0.09 -23.65 6.55
C ARG A 5 0.50 -22.73 5.49
N GLN A 6 0.15 -22.93 4.22
CA GLN A 6 0.62 -22.07 3.12
C GLN A 6 0.13 -20.64 3.29
N LYS A 7 -1.10 -20.42 3.78
CA LYS A 7 -1.61 -19.08 4.10
C LYS A 7 -0.75 -18.41 5.17
N ILE A 8 -0.44 -19.12 6.26
CA ILE A 8 0.40 -18.60 7.35
C ILE A 8 1.81 -18.28 6.85
N ILE A 9 2.43 -19.20 6.09
CA ILE A 9 3.77 -18.98 5.53
C ILE A 9 3.77 -17.79 4.57
N LEU A 10 2.79 -17.70 3.67
CA LEU A 10 2.67 -16.60 2.72
C LEU A 10 2.54 -15.27 3.44
N SER A 11 1.62 -15.15 4.41
CA SER A 11 1.44 -13.93 5.19
C SER A 11 2.73 -13.52 5.91
N ASN A 12 3.43 -14.45 6.55
CA ASN A 12 4.69 -14.15 7.24
C ASN A 12 5.83 -13.75 6.27
N VAL A 13 5.87 -14.31 5.05
CA VAL A 13 6.82 -13.89 4.01
C VAL A 13 6.52 -12.45 3.57
N LEU A 14 5.25 -12.10 3.37
CA LEU A 14 4.84 -10.73 3.07
C LEU A 14 5.21 -9.76 4.18
N GLU A 15 4.90 -10.10 5.44
CA GLU A 15 5.25 -9.28 6.60
C GLU A 15 6.76 -9.04 6.67
N GLU A 16 7.58 -10.10 6.65
CA GLU A 16 9.05 -9.94 6.71
C GLU A 16 9.58 -9.12 5.52
N TYR A 17 9.06 -9.35 4.32
CA TYR A 17 9.49 -8.61 3.14
C TYR A 17 9.07 -7.13 3.19
N ILE A 18 7.86 -6.81 3.65
CA ILE A 18 7.37 -5.44 3.83
C ILE A 18 8.31 -4.64 4.74
N HIS A 19 8.73 -5.25 5.85
CA HIS A 19 9.59 -4.61 6.84
C HIS A 19 11.05 -4.50 6.41
N THR A 20 11.59 -5.49 5.70
CA THR A 20 13.04 -5.58 5.45
C THR A 20 13.47 -5.18 4.04
N ALA A 21 12.55 -5.24 3.06
CA ALA A 21 12.87 -5.16 1.64
C ALA A 21 13.91 -6.21 1.18
N GLN A 22 14.10 -7.31 1.93
CA GLN A 22 15.08 -8.35 1.62
C GLN A 22 14.40 -9.67 1.27
N PRO A 23 14.93 -10.45 0.30
CA PRO A 23 14.43 -11.78 0.00
C PRO A 23 14.37 -12.67 1.24
N VAL A 24 13.21 -13.28 1.48
CA VAL A 24 12.92 -14.00 2.72
C VAL A 24 13.35 -15.45 2.59
N GLY A 25 14.26 -15.88 3.47
CA GLY A 25 14.74 -17.26 3.53
C GLY A 25 14.01 -18.10 4.57
N SER A 26 13.94 -19.40 4.35
CA SER A 26 13.31 -20.36 5.27
C SER A 26 13.88 -20.32 6.70
N LYS A 27 15.17 -19.98 6.86
CA LYS A 27 15.81 -19.88 8.17
C LYS A 27 15.21 -18.75 9.01
N VAL A 28 15.03 -17.58 8.40
CA VAL A 28 14.38 -16.42 9.04
C VAL A 28 12.95 -16.77 9.44
N MET A 29 12.23 -17.50 8.59
CA MET A 29 10.85 -17.92 8.85
C MET A 29 10.74 -18.85 10.08
N VAL A 30 11.66 -19.80 10.24
CA VAL A 30 11.70 -20.68 11.43
C VAL A 30 12.01 -19.86 12.68
N GLU A 31 13.05 -19.03 12.62
CA GLU A 31 13.55 -18.31 13.80
C GLU A 31 12.56 -17.27 14.34
N LYS A 32 11.87 -16.53 13.47
CA LYS A 32 11.01 -15.41 13.87
C LYS A 32 9.53 -15.78 13.99
N TYR A 33 9.02 -16.67 13.14
CA TYR A 33 7.57 -16.83 12.95
C TYR A 33 7.07 -18.25 13.25
N LEU A 34 7.83 -19.28 12.87
CA LEU A 34 7.35 -20.68 12.85
C LEU A 34 8.40 -21.64 13.46
N PRO A 35 8.74 -21.50 14.76
CA PRO A 35 9.80 -22.31 15.39
C PRO A 35 9.44 -23.80 15.52
N SER A 36 8.16 -24.15 15.37
CA SER A 36 7.68 -25.54 15.38
C SER A 36 7.90 -26.27 14.05
N LEU A 37 8.31 -25.59 12.99
CA LEU A 37 8.54 -26.18 11.68
C LEU A 37 10.04 -26.29 11.36
N SER A 38 10.43 -27.33 10.64
CA SER A 38 11.80 -27.45 10.13
C SER A 38 12.04 -26.51 8.94
N SER A 39 13.29 -26.07 8.76
CA SER A 39 13.65 -25.28 7.57
C SER A 39 13.41 -26.04 6.26
N ALA A 40 13.49 -27.38 6.24
CA ALA A 40 13.19 -28.18 5.06
C ALA A 40 11.70 -28.14 4.72
N THR A 41 10.83 -28.25 5.74
CA THR A 41 9.38 -28.13 5.59
C THR A 41 9.01 -26.77 5.01
N ILE A 42 9.55 -25.67 5.56
CA ILE A 42 9.26 -24.32 5.04
C ILE A 42 9.76 -24.16 3.60
N ARG A 43 10.94 -24.68 3.24
CA ARG A 43 11.43 -24.63 1.85
C ARG A 43 10.47 -25.32 0.88
N ASN A 44 9.96 -26.50 1.24
CA ASN A 44 9.03 -27.24 0.40
C ASN A 44 7.71 -26.47 0.22
N GLU A 45 7.17 -25.88 1.28
CA GLU A 45 5.95 -25.07 1.20
C GLU A 45 6.17 -23.78 0.40
N MET A 46 7.35 -23.13 0.53
CA MET A 46 7.73 -21.97 -0.27
C MET A 46 7.91 -22.32 -1.75
N ALA A 47 8.46 -23.50 -2.08
CA ALA A 47 8.53 -23.98 -3.46
C ALA A 47 7.12 -24.18 -4.05
N ALA A 48 6.20 -24.76 -3.29
CA ALA A 48 4.81 -24.88 -3.72
C ALA A 48 4.13 -23.51 -3.90
N LEU A 49 4.38 -22.55 -3.02
CA LEU A 49 3.89 -21.16 -3.16
C LEU A 49 4.46 -20.46 -4.41
N GLU A 50 5.71 -20.78 -4.77
CA GLU A 50 6.35 -20.28 -5.98
C GLU A 50 5.75 -20.87 -7.26
N GLU A 51 5.52 -22.19 -7.29
CA GLU A 51 4.81 -22.86 -8.38
C GLU A 51 3.38 -22.31 -8.57
N LEU A 52 2.73 -21.91 -7.47
CA LEU A 52 1.42 -21.24 -7.49
C LEU A 52 1.49 -19.75 -7.87
N GLY A 53 2.68 -19.18 -8.06
CA GLY A 53 2.89 -17.81 -8.49
C GLY A 53 2.73 -16.75 -7.39
N TYR A 54 2.69 -17.13 -6.11
CA TYR A 54 2.57 -16.18 -5.00
C TYR A 54 3.90 -15.56 -4.61
N ILE A 55 4.99 -16.32 -4.69
CA ILE A 55 6.33 -15.82 -4.39
C ILE A 55 7.27 -16.20 -5.53
N SER A 56 8.39 -15.50 -5.66
CA SER A 56 9.39 -15.80 -6.68
C SER A 56 10.80 -15.72 -6.14
N GLN A 57 11.72 -16.38 -6.81
CA GLN A 57 13.14 -16.29 -6.53
C GLN A 57 13.82 -15.34 -7.54
N PRO A 58 14.31 -14.16 -7.11
CA PRO A 58 14.96 -13.22 -8.04
C PRO A 58 16.30 -13.76 -8.56
N HIS A 59 17.05 -14.51 -7.73
CA HIS A 59 18.31 -15.15 -8.09
C HIS A 59 18.43 -16.52 -7.41
N THR A 60 19.15 -17.47 -8.02
CA THR A 60 19.25 -18.88 -7.58
C THR A 60 19.70 -19.08 -6.13
N SER A 61 20.42 -18.12 -5.54
CA SER A 61 20.85 -18.12 -4.12
C SER A 61 20.04 -17.21 -3.20
N ALA A 62 19.17 -16.36 -3.74
CA ALA A 62 18.35 -15.44 -2.97
C ALA A 62 17.17 -16.16 -2.30
N GLY A 63 16.64 -15.56 -1.23
CA GLY A 63 15.35 -15.96 -0.65
C GLY A 63 14.19 -15.78 -1.63
N ARG A 64 12.96 -15.74 -1.13
CA ARG A 64 11.76 -15.48 -1.93
C ARG A 64 11.24 -14.07 -1.72
N VAL A 65 10.68 -13.48 -2.76
CA VAL A 65 10.00 -12.18 -2.71
C VAL A 65 8.52 -12.38 -3.07
N PRO A 66 7.58 -11.61 -2.46
CA PRO A 66 6.18 -11.67 -2.84
C PRO A 66 5.96 -11.16 -4.26
N THR A 67 5.05 -11.80 -5.00
CA THR A 67 4.56 -11.30 -6.28
C THR A 67 3.37 -10.36 -6.08
N THR A 68 2.94 -9.66 -7.13
CA THR A 68 1.70 -8.88 -7.14
C THR A 68 0.49 -9.73 -6.71
N GLN A 69 0.47 -11.02 -7.04
CA GLN A 69 -0.61 -11.93 -6.65
C GLN A 69 -0.62 -12.20 -5.14
N ALA A 70 0.55 -12.31 -4.50
CA ALA A 70 0.64 -12.40 -3.05
C ALA A 70 0.16 -11.14 -2.35
N TYR A 71 0.51 -9.96 -2.86
CA TYR A 71 -0.01 -8.72 -2.30
C TYR A 71 -1.52 -8.60 -2.43
N LYS A 72 -2.09 -8.94 -3.60
CA LYS A 72 -3.56 -9.00 -3.80
C LYS A 72 -4.23 -9.93 -2.78
N TYR A 73 -3.70 -11.13 -2.62
CA TYR A 73 -4.20 -12.08 -1.63
C TYR A 73 -4.09 -11.52 -0.20
N TYR A 74 -2.94 -10.96 0.15
CA TYR A 74 -2.68 -10.42 1.48
C TYR A 74 -3.66 -9.29 1.84
N VAL A 75 -3.88 -8.32 0.94
CA VAL A 75 -4.80 -7.20 1.18
C VAL A 75 -6.26 -7.63 1.26
N GLU A 76 -6.65 -8.69 0.54
CA GLU A 76 -7.99 -9.29 0.65
C GLU A 76 -8.22 -9.96 2.00
N GLN A 77 -7.16 -10.49 2.64
CA GLN A 77 -7.22 -11.11 3.96
C GLN A 77 -7.12 -10.10 5.11
N LEU A 78 -6.72 -8.85 4.85
CA LEU A 78 -6.66 -7.83 5.90
C LEU A 78 -8.05 -7.62 6.49
N SER A 79 -8.19 -7.96 7.77
CA SER A 79 -9.42 -7.73 8.51
C SER A 79 -9.79 -6.25 8.51
N HIS A 80 -11.08 -5.96 8.61
CA HIS A 80 -11.59 -4.59 8.79
C HIS A 80 -11.40 -4.08 10.23
N ALA A 81 -10.62 -4.78 11.05
CA ALA A 81 -10.43 -4.41 12.45
C ALA A 81 -9.55 -3.17 12.52
N GLN A 82 -10.18 -2.03 12.78
CA GLN A 82 -9.49 -0.76 12.96
C GLN A 82 -8.70 -0.81 14.27
N THR A 83 -7.41 -0.52 14.19
CA THR A 83 -6.63 -0.17 15.38
C THR A 83 -6.90 1.31 15.67
N SER A 84 -7.63 1.63 16.74
CA SER A 84 -7.93 3.03 17.07
C SER A 84 -6.66 3.75 17.52
N ASN A 85 -6.20 4.72 16.71
CA ASN A 85 -5.18 5.68 17.11
C ASN A 85 -5.87 7.02 17.43
N GLU A 86 -6.35 7.16 18.67
CA GLU A 86 -7.09 8.33 19.12
C GLU A 86 -6.29 9.62 18.96
N SER A 87 -4.97 9.59 19.25
CA SER A 87 -4.09 10.75 19.09
C SER A 87 -4.02 11.23 17.64
N LEU A 88 -3.95 10.32 16.67
CA LEU A 88 -3.95 10.69 15.26
C LEU A 88 -5.32 11.22 14.83
N ALA A 89 -6.40 10.58 15.27
CA ALA A 89 -7.76 11.02 14.98
C ALA A 89 -8.03 12.44 15.51
N ASP A 90 -7.55 12.76 16.70
CA ASP A 90 -7.69 14.11 17.29
C ASP A 90 -6.87 15.14 16.53
N LYS A 91 -5.65 14.80 16.10
CA LYS A 91 -4.84 15.66 15.24
C LYS A 91 -5.52 15.95 13.91
N PHE A 92 -6.07 14.93 13.25
CA PHE A 92 -6.85 15.09 12.02
C PHE A 92 -8.09 15.95 12.25
N LYS A 93 -8.86 15.74 13.33
CA LYS A 93 -10.01 16.58 13.69
C LYS A 93 -9.62 18.04 13.91
N GLN A 94 -8.46 18.30 14.52
CA GLN A 94 -7.97 19.66 14.73
C GLN A 94 -7.67 20.35 13.40
N ILE A 95 -6.93 19.69 12.50
CA ILE A 95 -6.63 20.21 11.16
C ILE A 95 -7.93 20.42 10.37
N ALA A 96 -8.87 19.47 10.49
CA ALA A 96 -10.15 19.50 9.81
C ALA A 96 -11.11 20.60 10.31
N LYS A 97 -10.78 21.41 11.33
CA LYS A 97 -11.65 22.45 11.93
C LYS A 97 -11.36 23.90 11.53
N GLU A 98 -10.21 24.24 10.94
CA GLU A 98 -9.80 25.65 10.70
C GLU A 98 -9.44 26.02 9.24
N GLY A 99 -9.99 27.12 8.70
CA GLY A 99 -9.64 27.63 7.35
C GLY A 99 -10.45 27.09 6.17
N ASN A 100 -9.98 27.38 4.95
CA ASN A 100 -10.55 26.97 3.66
C ASN A 100 -10.39 25.45 3.40
N GLU A 101 -11.37 24.79 2.79
CA GLU A 101 -11.39 23.34 2.53
C GLU A 101 -10.09 22.85 1.87
N ARG A 102 -9.67 23.44 0.75
CA ARG A 102 -8.43 23.07 0.05
C ARG A 102 -7.20 23.17 0.96
N ILE A 103 -7.13 24.17 1.83
CA ILE A 103 -6.00 24.34 2.75
C ILE A 103 -5.97 23.21 3.78
N ARG A 104 -7.12 22.90 4.41
CA ARG A 104 -7.22 21.80 5.38
C ARG A 104 -6.91 20.46 4.76
N ILE A 105 -7.46 20.17 3.58
CA ILE A 105 -7.21 18.90 2.87
C ILE A 105 -5.72 18.77 2.55
N LYS A 106 -5.07 19.83 2.05
CA LYS A 106 -3.61 19.81 1.81
C LYS A 106 -2.79 19.58 3.09
N GLN A 107 -3.22 20.10 4.23
CA GLN A 107 -2.57 19.85 5.53
C GLN A 107 -2.80 18.41 6.01
N LEU A 108 -4.02 17.88 5.88
CA LEU A 108 -4.36 16.51 6.24
C LEU A 108 -3.53 15.51 5.44
N VAL A 109 -3.45 15.66 4.11
CA VAL A 109 -2.69 14.70 3.30
C VAL A 109 -1.17 14.81 3.46
N LYS A 110 -0.66 15.99 3.87
CA LYS A 110 0.74 16.10 4.31
C LYS A 110 0.98 15.31 5.58
N GLU A 111 0.09 15.45 6.58
CA GLU A 111 0.17 14.65 7.80
C GLU A 111 0.06 13.16 7.51
N VAL A 112 -0.82 12.73 6.60
CA VAL A 112 -0.91 11.33 6.17
C VAL A 112 0.42 10.87 5.56
N ALA A 113 1.01 11.66 4.65
CA ALA A 113 2.29 11.33 4.04
C ALA A 113 3.41 11.17 5.08
N ASP A 114 3.44 12.05 6.08
CA ASP A 114 4.43 12.03 7.17
C ASP A 114 4.24 10.81 8.08
N GLN A 115 3.00 10.47 8.45
CA GLN A 115 2.70 9.32 9.31
C GLN A 115 2.93 7.99 8.61
N THR A 116 2.70 7.92 7.30
CA THR A 116 2.76 6.68 6.51
C THR A 116 4.13 6.44 5.91
N GLY A 117 4.89 7.50 5.63
CA GLY A 117 6.11 7.42 4.84
C GLY A 117 5.84 7.04 3.38
N GLU A 118 4.67 7.38 2.87
CA GLU A 118 4.25 7.19 1.48
C GLU A 118 3.90 8.51 0.81
N SER A 119 3.62 8.47 -0.50
CA SER A 119 3.06 9.62 -1.23
C SER A 119 1.54 9.66 -1.06
N VAL A 120 0.96 10.85 -1.13
CA VAL A 120 -0.48 11.04 -1.07
C VAL A 120 -0.89 12.03 -2.13
N MET A 121 -1.96 11.73 -2.85
CA MET A 121 -2.60 12.63 -3.79
C MET A 121 -4.06 12.89 -3.44
N VAL A 122 -4.56 14.01 -3.96
CA VAL A 122 -5.93 14.47 -3.86
C VAL A 122 -6.37 14.87 -5.25
N SER A 123 -7.44 14.28 -5.75
CA SER A 123 -8.16 14.75 -6.91
C SER A 123 -9.43 15.45 -6.41
N PHE A 124 -9.43 16.78 -6.44
CA PHE A 124 -10.60 17.61 -6.05
C PHE A 124 -11.66 17.63 -7.17
N ALA A 125 -11.21 17.47 -8.41
CA ALA A 125 -11.99 17.34 -9.64
C ALA A 125 -11.12 16.62 -10.71
N GLU A 126 -11.70 16.37 -11.89
CA GLU A 126 -11.06 15.66 -13.01
C GLU A 126 -9.66 16.20 -13.37
N ASP A 127 -9.47 17.53 -13.40
CA ASP A 127 -8.20 18.18 -13.75
C ASP A 127 -7.54 18.91 -12.57
N ASP A 128 -7.92 18.57 -11.33
CA ASP A 128 -7.47 19.27 -10.13
C ASP A 128 -6.78 18.32 -9.16
N LEU A 129 -5.53 18.01 -9.50
CA LEU A 129 -4.67 17.10 -8.77
C LEU A 129 -3.68 17.86 -7.89
N TYR A 130 -3.60 17.46 -6.63
CA TYR A 130 -2.54 17.85 -5.70
C TYR A 130 -1.85 16.60 -5.16
N TYR A 131 -0.53 16.62 -5.01
CA TYR A 131 0.22 15.52 -4.41
C TYR A 131 1.31 16.01 -3.46
N THR A 132 1.71 15.13 -2.54
CA THR A 132 2.79 15.35 -1.57
C THR A 132 3.48 14.01 -1.24
N GLY A 133 4.65 14.06 -0.62
CA GLY A 133 5.37 12.86 -0.19
C GLY A 133 6.14 12.12 -1.28
N ILE A 134 6.34 12.72 -2.47
CA ILE A 134 7.14 12.13 -3.56
C ILE A 134 8.57 11.79 -3.10
N SER A 135 9.16 12.61 -2.23
CA SER A 135 10.45 12.30 -1.60
C SER A 135 10.45 10.96 -0.87
N ASN A 136 9.34 10.60 -0.22
CA ASN A 136 9.20 9.32 0.48
C ASN A 136 9.25 8.16 -0.51
N LEU A 137 8.55 8.28 -1.65
CA LEU A 137 8.59 7.30 -2.73
C LEU A 137 10.01 7.16 -3.28
N LEU A 138 10.64 8.28 -3.65
CA LEU A 138 11.98 8.28 -4.24
C LEU A 138 13.09 7.81 -3.28
N SER A 139 12.84 7.85 -1.97
CA SER A 139 13.79 7.38 -0.95
C SER A 139 13.76 5.85 -0.73
N LYS A 140 12.83 5.13 -1.35
CA LYS A 140 12.70 3.68 -1.17
C LYS A 140 13.94 2.96 -1.75
N PRO A 141 14.48 1.94 -1.06
CA PRO A 141 15.71 1.27 -1.46
C PRO A 141 15.63 0.62 -2.86
N GLU A 142 14.44 0.26 -3.32
CA GLU A 142 14.22 -0.31 -4.64
C GLU A 142 14.53 0.64 -5.80
N LEU A 143 14.41 1.96 -5.58
CA LEU A 143 14.63 2.97 -6.63
C LEU A 143 16.09 3.33 -6.87
N VAL A 144 17.01 2.63 -6.21
CA VAL A 144 18.41 2.59 -6.64
C VAL A 144 18.55 1.88 -8.00
N ASN A 145 17.60 1.01 -8.37
CA ASN A 145 17.57 0.38 -9.68
C ASN A 145 17.04 1.35 -10.76
N PRO A 146 17.81 1.65 -11.82
CA PRO A 146 17.39 2.55 -12.90
C PRO A 146 16.10 2.13 -13.61
N GLU A 147 15.87 0.83 -13.82
CA GLU A 147 14.66 0.33 -14.49
C GLU A 147 13.40 0.64 -13.66
N PHE A 148 13.49 0.45 -12.34
CA PHE A 148 12.41 0.82 -11.42
C PHE A 148 12.19 2.34 -11.41
N LEU A 149 13.28 3.12 -11.38
CA LEU A 149 13.19 4.57 -11.35
C LEU A 149 12.53 5.13 -12.63
N GLU A 150 12.86 4.56 -13.80
CA GLU A 150 12.24 4.94 -15.07
C GLU A 150 10.74 4.66 -15.07
N ASP A 151 10.33 3.45 -14.68
CA ASP A 151 8.93 3.05 -14.60
C ASP A 151 8.14 3.94 -13.63
N ILE A 152 8.68 4.18 -12.42
CA ILE A 152 8.06 5.09 -11.46
C ILE A 152 8.00 6.53 -11.98
N SER A 153 9.04 7.02 -12.67
CA SER A 153 9.01 8.36 -13.26
C SER A 153 7.93 8.49 -14.33
N GLN A 154 7.75 7.47 -15.17
CA GLN A 154 6.68 7.45 -16.17
C GLN A 154 5.32 7.41 -15.49
N PHE A 155 5.14 6.60 -14.45
CA PHE A 155 3.91 6.57 -13.68
C PHE A 155 3.58 7.94 -13.04
N LEU A 156 4.56 8.62 -12.46
CA LEU A 156 4.39 9.96 -11.87
C LEU A 156 3.93 11.00 -12.91
N ASN A 157 4.43 10.91 -14.15
CA ASN A 157 4.03 11.81 -15.24
C ASN A 157 2.59 11.59 -15.72
N HIS A 158 1.96 10.45 -15.41
CA HIS A 158 0.60 10.10 -15.84
C HIS A 158 -0.39 9.99 -14.66
N LEU A 159 -0.05 10.56 -13.50
CA LEU A 159 -0.89 10.49 -12.30
C LEU A 159 -2.28 11.12 -12.49
N ASP A 160 -2.38 12.15 -13.33
CA ASP A 160 -3.63 12.77 -13.74
C ASP A 160 -4.57 11.75 -14.42
N GLY A 161 -4.08 11.04 -15.43
CA GLY A 161 -4.85 10.01 -16.13
C GLY A 161 -5.23 8.82 -15.25
N VAL A 162 -4.31 8.40 -14.37
CA VAL A 162 -4.58 7.36 -13.34
C VAL A 162 -5.67 7.84 -12.39
N SER A 163 -5.58 9.09 -11.93
CA SER A 163 -6.55 9.66 -11.00
C SER A 163 -7.96 9.67 -11.59
N LEU A 164 -8.09 10.04 -12.86
CA LEU A 164 -9.35 10.05 -13.58
C LEU A 164 -9.94 8.64 -13.73
N ASN A 165 -9.12 7.65 -14.12
CA ASN A 165 -9.56 6.26 -14.24
C ASN A 165 -10.13 5.72 -12.93
N ILE A 166 -9.47 6.04 -11.81
CA ILE A 166 -9.88 5.60 -10.48
C ILE A 166 -11.16 6.32 -10.05
N LEU A 167 -11.26 7.63 -10.25
CA LEU A 167 -12.45 8.43 -9.89
C LEU A 167 -13.72 7.94 -10.62
N GLN A 168 -13.59 7.60 -11.91
CA GLN A 168 -14.70 7.07 -12.72
C GLN A 168 -15.26 5.73 -12.23
N ARG A 169 -14.50 4.96 -11.44
CA ARG A 169 -14.96 3.68 -10.86
C ARG A 169 -15.92 3.85 -9.69
N ARG A 170 -16.06 5.06 -9.15
CA ARG A 170 -17.04 5.44 -8.11
C ARG A 170 -17.09 4.49 -6.91
N PHE A 171 -15.91 4.21 -6.33
CA PHE A 171 -15.84 3.45 -5.08
C PHE A 171 -16.65 4.13 -3.97
N GLN A 172 -17.31 3.34 -3.13
CA GLN A 172 -18.13 3.82 -2.02
C GLN A 172 -17.39 3.77 -0.67
N THR A 173 -16.31 3.00 -0.61
CA THR A 173 -15.54 2.74 0.61
C THR A 173 -14.06 2.70 0.28
N VAL A 174 -13.23 2.65 1.32
CA VAL A 174 -11.77 2.49 1.19
C VAL A 174 -11.45 1.29 0.30
N LYS A 175 -10.71 1.53 -0.79
CA LYS A 175 -10.29 0.49 -1.74
C LYS A 175 -8.78 0.43 -1.83
N VAL A 176 -8.25 -0.79 -1.75
CA VAL A 176 -6.83 -1.06 -2.04
C VAL A 176 -6.72 -1.56 -3.49
N LEU A 177 -5.80 -0.94 -4.24
CA LEU A 177 -5.40 -1.29 -5.61
C LEU A 177 -3.93 -1.71 -5.58
N VAL A 178 -3.59 -2.79 -6.28
CA VAL A 178 -2.27 -3.44 -6.23
C VAL A 178 -1.80 -3.81 -7.64
N GLY A 179 -0.59 -3.37 -7.98
CA GLY A 179 -0.05 -3.47 -9.34
C GLY A 179 -0.96 -2.75 -10.33
N GLU A 180 -1.08 -3.26 -11.56
CA GLU A 180 -1.74 -2.61 -12.71
C GLU A 180 -3.25 -2.25 -12.58
N GLN A 181 -3.86 -2.45 -11.41
CA GLN A 181 -5.25 -2.10 -11.16
C GLN A 181 -5.48 -0.59 -11.23
N GLY A 182 -6.29 -0.12 -12.17
CA GLY A 182 -6.62 1.32 -12.29
C GLY A 182 -5.58 2.14 -13.05
N GLY A 183 -4.66 1.50 -13.80
CA GLY A 183 -3.63 2.18 -14.59
C GLY A 183 -2.32 2.45 -13.84
N LEU A 184 -2.13 1.82 -12.68
CA LEU A 184 -0.90 1.92 -11.90
C LEU A 184 0.26 1.18 -12.59
N SER A 185 1.48 1.54 -12.20
CA SER A 185 2.65 0.69 -12.39
C SER A 185 2.46 -0.68 -11.72
N VAL A 186 3.05 -1.73 -12.30
CA VAL A 186 3.11 -3.07 -11.70
C VAL A 186 3.83 -3.07 -10.33
N TYR A 187 4.68 -2.08 -10.09
CA TYR A 187 5.44 -1.89 -8.86
C TYR A 187 4.74 -1.00 -7.84
N CYS A 188 3.55 -0.48 -8.15
CA CYS A 188 2.82 0.43 -7.28
C CYS A 188 1.55 -0.18 -6.69
N SER A 189 1.15 0.38 -5.56
CA SER A 189 -0.15 0.16 -4.95
C SER A 189 -0.77 1.49 -4.51
N MET A 190 -2.10 1.51 -4.41
CA MET A 190 -2.86 2.65 -3.89
C MET A 190 -3.88 2.23 -2.85
N ILE A 191 -4.10 3.09 -1.86
CA ILE A 191 -5.25 3.04 -0.96
C ILE A 191 -6.07 4.30 -1.22
N VAL A 192 -7.27 4.13 -1.74
CA VAL A 192 -8.14 5.20 -2.21
C VAL A 192 -9.34 5.33 -1.29
N ILE A 193 -9.68 6.56 -0.91
CA ILE A 193 -10.94 6.91 -0.26
C ILE A 193 -11.71 7.91 -1.12
N PRO A 194 -13.00 7.67 -1.41
CA PRO A 194 -13.85 8.68 -2.03
C PRO A 194 -14.10 9.82 -1.05
N VAL A 195 -14.14 11.05 -1.52
CA VAL A 195 -14.45 12.23 -0.69
C VAL A 195 -15.39 13.15 -1.45
N MET A 196 -16.39 13.70 -0.76
CA MET A 196 -17.26 14.73 -1.31
C MET A 196 -16.70 16.10 -0.94
N PHE A 197 -16.06 16.77 -1.89
CA PHE A 197 -15.56 18.14 -1.71
C PHE A 197 -16.63 19.18 -2.08
N GLU A 198 -16.38 20.45 -1.78
CA GLU A 198 -17.23 21.57 -2.25
C GLU A 198 -17.33 21.60 -3.79
N SER A 199 -16.29 21.15 -4.50
CA SER A 199 -16.25 21.03 -5.97
C SER A 199 -16.98 19.80 -6.53
N GLY A 200 -17.43 18.88 -5.68
CA GLY A 200 -18.09 17.63 -6.04
C GLY A 200 -17.31 16.37 -5.62
N LEU A 201 -17.65 15.25 -6.23
CA LEU A 201 -17.02 13.96 -5.93
C LEU A 201 -15.55 13.98 -6.37
N GLY A 202 -14.65 13.78 -5.41
CA GLY A 202 -13.23 13.60 -5.62
C GLY A 202 -12.72 12.39 -4.83
N MET A 203 -11.40 12.34 -4.64
CA MET A 203 -10.78 11.29 -3.85
C MET A 203 -9.46 11.73 -3.21
N ILE A 204 -9.09 11.02 -2.15
CA ILE A 204 -7.75 11.03 -1.58
C ILE A 204 -7.14 9.64 -1.78
N ALA A 205 -5.94 9.57 -2.31
CA ALA A 205 -5.24 8.32 -2.54
C ALA A 205 -3.83 8.36 -1.96
N LEU A 206 -3.56 7.48 -1.01
CA LEU A 206 -2.20 7.14 -0.61
C LEU A 206 -1.62 6.20 -1.65
N PHE A 207 -0.41 6.48 -2.14
CA PHE A 207 0.25 5.65 -3.13
C PHE A 207 1.75 5.52 -2.84
N GLY A 208 2.29 4.37 -3.24
CA GLY A 208 3.68 4.04 -3.02
C GLY A 208 4.06 2.78 -3.81
N LEU A 209 5.25 2.25 -3.54
CA LEU A 209 5.60 0.93 -4.04
C LEU A 209 4.65 -0.13 -3.45
N THR A 210 4.50 -1.25 -4.14
CA THR A 210 3.71 -2.40 -3.67
C THR A 210 4.20 -2.87 -2.29
N ARG A 211 5.48 -2.64 -1.96
CA ARG A 211 5.99 -2.84 -0.61
C ARG A 211 5.67 -1.63 0.27
N MET A 212 4.54 -1.69 0.98
CA MET A 212 4.16 -0.74 2.02
C MET A 212 3.42 -1.44 3.17
N ASP A 213 3.30 -0.76 4.31
CA ASP A 213 2.53 -1.27 5.46
C ASP A 213 1.03 -1.07 5.21
N TYR A 214 0.42 -2.04 4.51
CA TYR A 214 -1.00 -1.98 4.15
C TYR A 214 -1.93 -1.89 5.35
N LYS A 215 -1.59 -2.54 6.46
CA LYS A 215 -2.43 -2.54 7.66
C LYS A 215 -2.47 -1.14 8.26
N LYS A 216 -1.30 -0.56 8.55
CA LYS A 216 -1.18 0.81 9.06
C LYS A 216 -1.78 1.83 8.10
N ASN A 217 -1.42 1.75 6.82
CA ASN A 217 -1.84 2.74 5.83
C ASN A 217 -3.36 2.70 5.61
N ARG A 218 -3.97 1.51 5.59
CA ARG A 218 -5.43 1.38 5.52
C ARG A 218 -6.12 1.93 6.76
N ASP A 219 -5.61 1.66 7.96
CA ASP A 219 -6.18 2.17 9.21
C ASP A 219 -6.16 3.71 9.26
N ILE A 220 -5.04 4.33 8.84
CA ILE A 220 -4.90 5.78 8.74
C ILE A 220 -5.89 6.37 7.73
N MET A 221 -5.95 5.80 6.51
CA MET A 221 -6.85 6.28 5.47
C MET A 221 -8.32 6.10 5.84
N THR A 222 -8.66 5.03 6.57
CA THR A 222 -10.02 4.81 7.06
C THR A 222 -10.40 5.82 8.14
N THR A 223 -9.47 6.12 9.05
CA THR A 223 -9.66 7.18 10.07
C THR A 223 -9.86 8.54 9.42
N LEU A 224 -9.08 8.86 8.38
CA LEU A 224 -9.26 10.09 7.62
C LEU A 224 -10.64 10.15 6.95
N SER A 225 -11.07 9.06 6.29
CA SER A 225 -12.41 8.97 5.66
C SER A 225 -13.51 9.31 6.65
N HIS A 226 -13.51 8.66 7.83
CA HIS A 226 -14.52 8.92 8.86
C HIS A 226 -14.55 10.39 9.32
N ILE A 227 -13.39 11.05 9.42
CA ILE A 227 -13.31 12.46 9.84
C ILE A 227 -13.84 13.39 8.76
N LEU A 228 -13.63 13.06 7.48
CA LEU A 228 -14.13 13.85 6.36
C LEU A 228 -15.62 13.62 6.09
N ASP A 229 -16.17 12.48 6.50
CA ASP A 229 -17.61 12.17 6.43
C ASP A 229 -18.42 12.79 7.59
N THR A 230 -17.77 13.38 8.60
CA THR A 230 -18.40 13.98 9.80
C THR A 230 -18.62 15.47 9.65
#